data_AF-A0A8D3WGC7-F1
#
_entry.id   AF-A0A8D3WGC7-F1
#
_cell.length_a   1.000
_cell.length_b   1.000
_cell.length_c   1.000
_cell.angle_alpha   90.00
_cell.angle_beta   90.00
_cell.angle_gamma   90.00
#
_symmetry.space_group_name_H-M   'P 1'
#
loop_
_entity.id
_entity.type
_entity.pdbx_description
1 polymer ?
#
loop_
_entity_poly.entity_id
_entity_poly.type
_entity_poly.pdbx_seq_one_letter_code
_entity_poly.pdbx_strand_id
1 'polypeptide(L)' 'MGRLGQSVEQQAKVRMSYVMSSVAFGVLLISGIALGVMGNPAGWILCVVAVALWSGLHLTLKYTRQAQP' A
#
# COMPACT_ATOMS: atom_id res chain seq x y z
N MET A 1 3.05 0.47 34.37
CA MET A 1 4.04 -0.17 33.49
C MET A 1 3.32 -1.04 32.44
N GLY A 2 2.94 -0.48 31.29
CA GLY A 2 2.20 -1.26 30.27
C GLY A 2 2.03 -0.58 28.91
N ARG A 3 2.91 0.36 28.55
CA ARG A 3 2.70 1.26 27.40
C ARG A 3 3.85 1.29 26.38
N LEU A 4 4.89 0.48 26.58
CA LEU A 4 6.04 0.39 25.66
C LEU A 4 5.93 -0.81 24.70
N GLY A 5 5.30 -1.93 25.10
CA GLY A 5 5.11 -3.11 24.24
C GLY A 5 4.16 -2.89 23.05
N GLN A 6 3.05 -2.16 23.26
CA GLN A 6 2.12 -1.83 22.17
C GLN A 6 2.78 -1.02 21.05
N SER A 7 3.72 -0.12 21.35
CA SER A 7 4.32 0.75 20.33
C SER A 7 5.16 -0.02 19.30
N VAL A 8 5.90 -1.04 19.74
CA VAL A 8 6.83 -1.80 18.89
C VAL A 8 6.07 -2.86 18.08
N GLU A 9 5.15 -3.58 18.69
CA GLU A 9 4.30 -4.56 17.99
C GLU A 9 3.36 -3.88 16.97
N GLN A 10 2.88 -2.68 17.29
CA GLN A 10 2.03 -1.90 16.39
C GLN A 10 2.85 -1.29 15.25
N GLN A 11 4.08 -0.80 15.50
CA GLN A 11 5.01 -0.43 14.41
C GLN A 11 5.39 -1.62 13.53
N ALA A 12 5.62 -2.79 14.11
CA ALA A 12 5.92 -4.01 13.37
C ALA A 12 4.74 -4.46 12.50
N LYS A 13 3.51 -4.42 13.04
CA LYS A 13 2.28 -4.66 12.27
C LYS A 13 2.10 -3.66 11.14
N VAL A 14 2.27 -2.36 11.39
CA VAL A 14 2.15 -1.32 10.35
C VAL A 14 3.20 -1.53 9.25
N ARG A 15 4.44 -1.88 9.62
CA ARG A 15 5.50 -2.20 8.66
C ARG A 15 5.15 -3.45 7.84
N MET A 16 4.64 -4.49 8.48
CA MET A 16 4.23 -5.73 7.81
C MET A 16 3.04 -5.50 6.87
N SER A 17 2.04 -4.72 7.30
CA SER A 17 0.91 -4.30 6.47
C SER A 17 1.34 -3.46 5.28
N TYR A 18 2.35 -2.59 5.45
CA TYR A 18 2.90 -1.80 4.35
C TYR A 18 3.60 -2.69 3.31
N VAL A 19 4.44 -3.62 3.76
CA VAL A 19 5.14 -4.57 2.88
C VAL A 19 4.13 -5.47 2.15
N MET A 20 3.14 -6.01 2.85
CA MET A 20 2.05 -6.79 2.23
C MET A 20 1.28 -5.95 1.21
N SER A 21 0.99 -4.70 1.52
CA SER A 21 0.32 -3.78 0.58
C SER A 21 1.20 -3.49 -0.64
N SER A 22 2.52 -3.36 -0.49
CA SER A 22 3.46 -3.19 -1.62
C SER A 22 3.42 -4.38 -2.56
N VAL A 23 3.47 -5.59 -1.99
CA VAL A 23 3.45 -6.83 -2.77
C VAL A 23 2.11 -6.99 -3.47
N ALA A 24 1.00 -6.77 -2.76
CA ALA A 24 -0.34 -6.81 -3.34
C ALA A 24 -0.52 -5.78 -4.46
N PHE A 25 0.00 -4.56 -4.28
CA PHE A 25 0.02 -3.53 -5.32
C PHE A 25 0.78 -3.98 -6.56
N GLY A 26 1.97 -4.57 -6.41
CA GLY A 26 2.74 -5.10 -7.54
C GLY A 26 1.97 -6.17 -8.33
N VAL A 27 1.33 -7.11 -7.63
CA VAL A 27 0.52 -8.18 -8.26
C VAL A 27 -0.70 -7.60 -8.98
N LEU A 28 -1.39 -6.63 -8.37
CA LEU A 28 -2.54 -5.93 -8.96
C LEU A 28 -2.14 -5.17 -10.23
N LEU A 29 -0.96 -4.53 -10.22
CA LEU A 29 -0.50 -3.73 -11.34
C LEU A 29 -0.08 -4.62 -12.51
N ILE A 30 0.62 -5.73 -12.26
CA ILE A 30 0.95 -6.72 -13.30
C ILE A 30 -0.32 -7.32 -13.91
N SER A 31 -1.28 -7.71 -13.06
CA SER A 31 -2.57 -8.26 -13.50
C SER A 31 -3.38 -7.25 -14.30
N GLY A 32 -3.40 -5.99 -13.87
CA GLY A 32 -4.10 -4.89 -14.56
C GLY A 32 -3.48 -4.57 -15.91
N ILE A 33 -2.15 -4.53 -16.01
CA ILE A 33 -1.44 -4.35 -17.29
C ILE A 33 -1.74 -5.51 -18.23
N ALA A 34 -1.68 -6.76 -17.75
CA ALA A 34 -1.98 -7.92 -18.57
C ALA A 34 -3.39 -7.85 -19.18
N LEU A 35 -4.40 -7.50 -18.36
CA LEU A 35 -5.78 -7.28 -18.83
C LEU A 35 -5.88 -6.10 -19.81
N GLY A 36 -5.17 -5.01 -19.55
CA GLY A 36 -5.14 -3.83 -20.43
C GLY A 36 -4.55 -4.13 -21.80
N VAL A 37 -3.46 -4.92 -21.85
CA VAL A 37 -2.81 -5.38 -23.08
C VAL A 37 -3.68 -6.38 -23.85
N MET A 38 -4.48 -7.19 -23.16
CA MET A 38 -5.48 -8.08 -23.77
C MET A 38 -6.69 -7.33 -24.38
N GLY A 39 -6.69 -5.99 -24.35
CA GLY A 39 -7.75 -5.16 -24.92
C GLY A 39 -8.92 -4.91 -23.98
N ASN A 40 -8.81 -5.29 -22.69
CA ASN A 40 -9.83 -4.96 -21.70
C ASN A 40 -9.52 -3.59 -21.06
N PRO A 41 -10.30 -2.53 -21.37
CA PRO A 41 -10.05 -1.19 -20.83
C PRO A 41 -10.17 -1.13 -19.30
N ALA A 42 -10.89 -2.07 -18.68
CA ALA A 42 -10.96 -2.17 -17.23
C ALA A 42 -9.58 -2.42 -16.59
N GLY A 43 -8.65 -3.09 -17.29
CA GLY A 43 -7.29 -3.32 -16.79
C GLY A 43 -6.49 -2.03 -16.57
N TRP A 44 -6.63 -1.07 -17.47
CA TRP A 44 -6.01 0.26 -17.34
C TRP A 44 -6.61 1.05 -16.17
N ILE A 45 -7.93 1.00 -16.00
CA ILE A 45 -8.62 1.62 -14.85
C ILE A 45 -8.11 1.01 -13.55
N LEU A 46 -7.97 -0.31 -13.50
CA LEU A 46 -7.45 -1.03 -12.34
C LEU A 46 -6.03 -0.58 -11.97
N CYS A 47 -5.17 -0.35 -12.97
CA CYS A 47 -3.83 0.19 -12.76
C CYS A 47 -3.87 1.59 -12.15
N VAL A 48 -4.70 2.49 -12.69
CA VAL A 48 -4.83 3.88 -12.19
C VAL A 48 -5.32 3.89 -10.73
N VAL A 49 -6.34 3.08 -10.42
CA VAL A 49 -6.88 2.96 -9.06
C VAL A 49 -5.84 2.38 -8.11
N ALA A 50 -5.12 1.34 -8.52
CA ALA A 50 -4.06 0.75 -7.71
C ALA A 50 -2.97 1.79 -7.39
N VAL A 51 -2.54 2.58 -8.38
CA VAL A 51 -1.52 3.64 -8.19
C VAL A 51 -2.02 4.72 -7.25
N ALA A 52 -3.28 5.14 -7.38
CA ALA A 52 -3.88 6.13 -6.49
C ALA A 52 -3.89 5.64 -5.03
N LEU A 53 -4.33 4.41 -4.79
CA LEU A 53 -4.35 3.78 -3.46
C LEU A 53 -2.95 3.63 -2.87
N TRP A 54 -1.97 3.21 -3.69
CA TRP A 54 -0.57 3.11 -3.27
C TRP A 54 0.01 4.46 -2.88
N SER A 55 -0.24 5.49 -3.70
CA SER A 55 0.22 6.85 -3.42
C SER A 55 -0.40 7.42 -2.14
N GLY A 56 -1.69 7.17 -1.91
CA GLY A 56 -2.40 7.60 -0.71
C GLY A 56 -1.85 6.94 0.55
N LEU A 57 -1.56 5.64 0.49
CA LEU A 57 -0.91 4.92 1.59
C LEU A 57 0.50 5.46 1.87
N HIS A 58 1.28 5.73 0.81
CA HIS A 58 2.62 6.29 0.93
C HIS A 58 2.63 7.69 1.54
N LEU A 59 1.71 8.57 1.13
CA LEU A 59 1.54 9.90 1.72
C LEU A 59 1.11 9.80 3.19
N THR A 60 0.13 8.96 3.49
CA THR A 60 -0.35 8.73 4.87
C THR A 60 0.80 8.29 5.78
N LEU A 61 1.66 7.39 5.33
CA LEU A 61 2.81 6.96 6.12
C LEU A 61 3.86 8.05 6.31
N LYS A 62 4.09 8.90 5.29
CA LYS A 62 4.98 10.06 5.42
C LYS A 62 4.46 11.06 6.46
N TYR A 63 3.17 11.42 6.40
CA TYR A 63 2.57 12.35 7.35
C TYR A 63 2.48 11.76 8.77
N THR A 64 2.13 10.48 8.91
CA THR A 64 2.07 9.83 10.23
C THR A 64 3.46 9.73 10.88
N ARG A 65 4.53 9.48 10.11
CA ARG A 65 5.90 9.53 10.65
C ARG A 65 6.35 10.94 11.04
N GLN A 66 5.84 11.97 10.37
CA GLN A 66 6.15 13.36 10.71
C GLN A 66 5.45 13.81 12.02
N ALA A 67 4.31 13.19 12.35
CA ALA A 67 3.54 13.48 13.56
C ALA A 67 4.02 12.73 14.82
N GLN A 68 4.92 11.76 14.68
CA GLN A 68 5.54 11.03 15.80
C GLN A 68 7.08 11.21 15.76
N PRO A 69 7.61 12.33 16.31
CA PRO A 69 9.03 12.49 16.59
C PRO A 69 9.51 11.58 17.74
#